data_AF-A0A6L4Y8W1-F1
#
_entry.id   AF-A0A6L4Y8W1-F1
#
_cell.length_a   1.000
_cell.length_b   1.000
_cell.length_c   1.000
_cell.angle_alpha   90.00
_cell.angle_beta   90.00
_cell.angle_gamma   90.00
#
_symmetry.space_group_name_H-M   'P 1'
#
loop_
_entity.id
_entity.type
_entity.pdbx_description
1 polymer ?
#
loop_
_entity_poly.entity_id
_entity_poly.type
_entity_poly.pdbx_seq_one_letter_code
_entity_poly.pdbx_strand_id
1 'polypeptide(L)'
;MILILFLACAGGMVSPAHSRESRSDKKYEITFVELGSVGCIPCRMMQPVMERLENDFAGKVRVVFYDVWTREGKPYAKQYRIGAIP
;
A
#
# COMPACT_ATOMS: atom_id res chain seq x y z
N MET A 1 -20.80 -47.18 11.38
CA MET A 1 -19.48 -46.50 11.49
C MET A 1 -18.56 -46.92 10.33
N ILE A 2 -18.97 -46.66 9.07
CA ILE A 2 -18.16 -46.88 7.86
C ILE A 2 -18.39 -45.66 6.94
N LEU A 3 -17.98 -44.48 7.39
CA LEU A 3 -18.10 -43.26 6.57
C LEU A 3 -17.00 -42.23 6.84
N ILE A 4 -15.75 -42.66 7.07
CA ILE A 4 -14.62 -41.72 7.18
C ILE A 4 -13.30 -42.34 6.67
N LEU A 5 -13.18 -42.80 5.42
CA LEU A 5 -11.83 -43.22 4.96
C LEU A 5 -11.46 -43.12 3.47
N PHE A 6 -12.22 -42.48 2.59
CA PHE A 6 -11.76 -42.33 1.18
C PHE A 6 -12.12 -40.98 0.56
N LEU A 7 -11.68 -39.89 1.19
CA LEU A 7 -11.65 -38.54 0.58
C LEU A 7 -10.22 -37.98 0.49
N ALA A 8 -9.22 -38.85 0.31
CA ALA A 8 -7.81 -38.49 0.23
C ALA A 8 -7.26 -38.63 -1.21
N CYS A 9 -7.91 -38.00 -2.19
CA CYS A 9 -7.40 -37.84 -3.56
C CYS A 9 -7.98 -36.56 -4.20
N ALA A 10 -7.44 -35.40 -3.86
CA ALA A 10 -7.48 -34.18 -4.67
C ALA A 10 -6.36 -33.28 -4.13
N GLY A 11 -5.26 -33.09 -4.86
CA GLY A 11 -5.23 -32.11 -5.95
C GLY A 11 -4.78 -30.77 -5.35
N GLY A 12 -3.49 -30.47 -5.43
CA GLY A 12 -2.93 -29.27 -4.83
C GLY A 12 -3.40 -27.98 -5.48
N MET A 13 -3.36 -26.88 -4.72
CA MET A 13 -3.20 -25.51 -5.23
C MET A 13 -2.51 -24.66 -4.17
N VAL A 14 -1.20 -24.45 -4.34
CA VAL A 14 -0.51 -23.27 -3.83
C VAL A 14 -1.11 -22.06 -4.55
N SER A 15 -1.63 -21.09 -3.81
CA SER A 15 -1.98 -19.77 -4.35
C SER A 15 -1.25 -18.70 -3.55
N PRO A 16 -0.27 -17.99 -4.14
CA PRO A 16 0.26 -16.79 -3.55
C PRO A 16 -0.80 -15.69 -3.75
N ALA A 17 -1.39 -15.22 -2.67
CA ALA A 17 -2.22 -14.04 -2.65
C ALA A 17 -1.34 -12.79 -2.88
N HIS A 18 -0.94 -12.56 -4.12
CA HIS A 18 -0.53 -11.24 -4.59
C HIS A 18 -1.49 -10.83 -5.70
N SER A 19 -2.68 -10.42 -5.29
CA SER A 19 -3.63 -9.72 -6.14
C SER A 19 -2.96 -8.44 -6.62
N ARG A 20 -2.55 -8.42 -7.89
CA ARG A 20 -2.20 -7.19 -8.58
C ARG A 20 -3.42 -6.27 -8.51
N GLU A 21 -3.30 -5.19 -7.73
CA GLU A 21 -4.20 -4.05 -7.78
C GLU A 21 -4.44 -3.70 -9.26
N SER A 22 -5.71 -3.77 -9.70
CA SER A 22 -6.05 -3.44 -11.08
C SER A 22 -5.75 -1.96 -11.28
N ARG A 23 -4.92 -1.64 -12.29
CA ARG A 23 -4.74 -0.26 -12.73
C ARG A 23 -6.07 0.20 -13.34
N SER A 24 -6.96 0.67 -12.49
CA SER A 24 -8.06 1.52 -12.90
C SER A 24 -7.44 2.77 -13.53
N ASP A 25 -7.75 3.05 -14.79
CA ASP A 25 -7.39 4.29 -15.50
C ASP A 25 -8.13 5.52 -14.92
N LYS A 26 -8.21 5.62 -13.59
CA LYS A 26 -8.63 6.83 -12.90
C LYS A 26 -7.56 7.88 -13.12
N LYS A 27 -7.89 8.85 -13.96
CA LYS A 27 -7.04 10.02 -14.22
C LYS A 27 -7.20 11.01 -13.06
N TYR A 28 -6.23 11.00 -12.15
CA TYR A 28 -6.12 12.02 -11.11
C TYR A 28 -5.44 13.27 -11.67
N GLU A 29 -5.87 14.44 -11.20
CA GLU A 29 -5.24 15.71 -11.54
C GLU A 29 -3.90 15.86 -10.83
N ILE A 30 -3.82 15.41 -9.57
CA ILE A 30 -2.65 15.53 -8.71
C ILE A 30 -2.40 14.20 -8.02
N THR A 31 -1.13 13.78 -7.98
CA THR A 31 -0.68 12.68 -7.09
C THR A 31 0.17 13.29 -5.98
N PHE A 32 -0.35 13.23 -4.76
CA PHE A 32 0.37 13.65 -3.57
C PHE A 32 1.21 12.47 -3.06
N VAL A 33 2.52 12.62 -3.03
CA VAL A 33 3.45 11.57 -2.59
C VAL A 33 4.04 11.95 -1.24
N GLU A 34 3.72 11.18 -0.21
CA GLU A 34 4.29 11.29 1.14
C GLU A 34 5.44 10.29 1.30
N LEU A 35 6.62 10.78 1.69
CA LEU A 35 7.79 9.96 1.97
C LEU A 35 8.04 9.93 3.47
N GLY A 36 7.44 8.98 4.18
CA GLY A 36 7.51 8.94 5.65
C GLY A 36 7.93 7.57 6.18
N SER A 37 7.56 7.28 7.44
CA SER A 37 7.63 5.93 7.99
C SER A 37 6.59 5.74 9.09
N VAL A 38 6.00 4.55 9.19
CA VAL A 38 5.05 4.22 10.27
C VAL A 38 5.72 4.23 11.65
N GLY A 39 7.04 4.02 11.70
CA GLY A 39 7.84 4.12 12.92
C GLY A 39 8.09 5.56 13.39
N CYS A 40 7.88 6.56 12.52
CA CYS A 40 8.13 7.95 12.81
C CYS A 40 6.88 8.64 13.39
N ILE A 41 6.97 9.13 14.64
CA ILE A 41 5.85 9.79 15.34
C ILE A 41 5.26 10.96 14.53
N PRO A 42 6.05 11.94 14.04
CA PRO A 42 5.48 13.04 13.25
C PRO A 42 4.88 12.58 11.92
N CYS A 43 5.39 11.54 11.26
CA CYS A 43 4.74 10.98 10.07
C CYS A 43 3.37 10.37 10.39
N ARG A 44 3.20 9.71 11.55
CA ARG A 44 1.88 9.21 11.95
C ARG A 44 0.88 10.34 12.19
N MET A 45 1.35 11.49 12.66
CA MET A 45 0.50 12.69 12.81
C MET A 45 0.03 13.25 11.46
N MET A 46 0.70 12.93 10.35
CA MET A 46 0.27 13.32 9.01
C MET A 46 -0.83 12.44 8.42
N GLN A 47 -1.04 11.22 8.93
CA GLN A 47 -2.09 10.31 8.45
C GLN A 47 -3.50 10.95 8.39
N PRO A 48 -4.00 11.67 9.42
CA PRO A 48 -5.29 12.34 9.33
C PRO A 48 -5.33 13.48 8.31
N VAL A 49 -4.17 14.07 7.96
CA VAL A 49 -4.09 15.09 6.91
C VAL A 49 -4.23 14.42 5.54
N MET A 50 -3.56 13.29 5.31
CA MET A 50 -3.67 12.53 4.06
C MET A 50 -5.09 12.01 3.82
N GLU A 51 -5.73 11.50 4.86
CA GLU A 51 -7.12 11.04 4.78
C GLU A 51 -8.08 12.18 4.43
N ARG A 52 -7.88 13.37 5.01
CA ARG A 52 -8.64 14.57 4.62
C ARG A 52 -8.39 14.97 3.18
N LEU A 53 -7.15 14.93 2.71
CA LEU A 53 -6.82 15.25 1.31
C LEU A 53 -7.51 14.30 0.32
N GLU A 54 -7.53 12.99 0.60
CA GLU A 54 -8.24 12.04 -0.27
C GLU A 54 -9.76 12.25 -0.26
N ASN A 55 -10.34 12.58 0.91
CA ASN A 55 -11.78 12.80 1.05
C ASN A 55 -12.24 14.13 0.44
N ASP A 56 -11.58 15.23 0.78
CA ASP A 56 -11.96 16.58 0.34
C ASP A 56 -11.76 16.76 -1.17
N PHE A 57 -10.81 16.03 -1.76
CA PHE A 57 -10.50 16.07 -3.18
C PHE A 57 -10.73 14.73 -3.89
N ALA A 58 -11.73 13.97 -3.44
CA ALA A 58 -12.08 12.67 -3.99
C ALA A 58 -12.18 12.70 -5.53
N GLY A 59 -11.46 11.78 -6.18
CA GLY A 59 -11.41 11.66 -7.64
C GLY A 59 -10.47 12.65 -8.35
N LYS A 60 -9.94 13.66 -7.64
CA LYS A 60 -8.97 14.63 -8.18
C LYS A 60 -7.57 14.39 -7.66
N VAL A 61 -7.44 14.10 -6.37
CA VAL A 61 -6.16 13.83 -5.71
C VAL A 61 -6.04 12.34 -5.43
N ARG A 62 -4.86 11.79 -5.74
CA ARG A 62 -4.42 10.47 -5.29
C ARG A 62 -3.33 10.66 -4.25
N VAL A 63 -3.49 10.10 -3.06
CA VAL A 63 -2.38 10.07 -2.09
C VAL A 63 -1.62 8.75 -2.23
N VAL A 64 -0.29 8.83 -2.15
CA VAL A 64 0.61 7.68 -2.15
C VAL A 64 1.59 7.85 -1.01
N PHE A 65 1.67 6.86 -0.15
CA PHE A 65 2.63 6.82 0.96
C PHE A 65 3.71 5.79 0.69
N TYR A 66 4.98 6.19 0.85
CA TYR A 66 6.11 5.26 0.86
C TYR A 66 6.80 5.29 2.21
N ASP A 67 6.89 4.12 2.85
CA ASP A 67 7.70 3.96 4.05
C ASP A 67 9.18 3.80 3.67
N VAL A 68 9.96 4.86 3.86
CA VAL A 68 11.37 4.92 3.44
C VAL A 68 12.30 4.01 4.22
N TRP A 69 11.83 3.40 5.31
CA TRP A 69 12.57 2.39 6.08
C TRP A 69 12.28 0.95 5.63
N THR A 70 11.25 0.73 4.81
CA THR A 70 10.98 -0.57 4.18
C THR A 70 11.85 -0.78 2.93
N ARG A 71 12.05 -2.05 2.53
CA ARG A 71 12.82 -2.35 1.32
C ARG A 71 12.15 -1.79 0.06
N GLU A 72 10.83 -1.77 0.05
CA GLU A 72 9.98 -1.31 -1.05
C GLU A 72 9.95 0.22 -1.15
N GLY A 73 9.94 0.93 -0.01
CA GLY A 73 9.89 2.39 0.02
C GLY A 73 11.26 3.09 -0.02
N LYS A 74 12.32 2.46 0.49
CA LYS A 74 13.69 3.01 0.53
C LYS A 74 14.22 3.58 -0.80
N PRO A 75 13.95 2.97 -1.98
CA PRO A 75 14.38 3.53 -3.26
C PRO A 75 13.84 4.94 -3.53
N TYR A 76 12.63 5.26 -3.05
CA TYR A 76 11.98 6.55 -3.29
C TYR A 76 12.65 7.70 -2.52
N ALA A 77 13.15 7.46 -1.31
CA ALA A 77 13.94 8.47 -0.59
C ALA A 77 15.17 8.91 -1.40
N LYS A 78 15.84 7.95 -2.06
CA LYS A 78 16.97 8.23 -2.95
C LYS A 78 16.52 8.90 -4.25
N GLN A 79 15.42 8.44 -4.86
CA GLN A 79 14.87 9.01 -6.08
C GLN A 79 14.54 10.49 -5.92
N TYR A 80 13.88 10.85 -4.82
CA TYR A 80 13.46 12.23 -4.52
C TYR A 80 14.50 13.03 -3.72
N ARG A 81 15.62 12.38 -3.34
CA ARG A 81 16.77 13.01 -2.66
C ARG A 81 16.40 13.76 -1.38
N ILE A 82 15.52 13.18 -0.57
CA ILE A 82 15.11 13.77 0.70
C ILE A 82 16.21 13.60 1.76
N GLY A 83 16.32 14.58 2.66
CA GLY A 83 17.24 14.55 3.80
C GLY A 83 16.55 14.32 5.16
N ALA A 84 15.23 14.46 5.22
CA ALA A 84 14.42 14.30 6.42
C ALA A 84 13.00 13.83 6.04
N ILE A 85 12.24 13.40 7.06
CA ILE A 85 10.81 13.03 7.00
C ILE A 85 10.07 13.68 8.20
N PRO A 86 8.72 13.81 8.21
CA PRO A 86 7.80 13.54 7.10
C PRO A 86 8.12 14.35 5.85
#